data_AF-A0A816GQ77-F1
#
_entry.id   AF-A0A816GQ77-F1
#
_cell.length_a   1.000
_cell.length_b   1.000
_cell.length_c   1.000
_cell.angle_alpha   90.00
_cell.angle_beta   90.00
_cell.angle_gamma   90.00
#
_symmetry.space_group_name_H-M   'P 1'
#
loop_
_entity.id
_entity.type
_entity.pdbx_description
1 polymer ?
#
loop_
_entity_poly.entity_id
_entity_poly.type
_entity_poly.pdbx_seq_one_letter_code
_entity_poly.pdbx_strand_id
1 'polypeptide(L)'
;MSAFILIGIGCDDIFVFFDIWNQEKLEWLRKYQNKLLTENANMLDVPLNQQKNLSKLKRSSSQHLFLFKHSKEIRKVLLSEEALIEIMSNTLKHAGSSMFVTSFTTSAAFFTNILTNISFIQVFGIFIGTCVLIYFAITFTAIAAFAVIYEKHIQNMISHVLSMCCTDFVNKSANSTLAKLYHRFSLACRNFRNYIFSHFMPLIIIKLRYVLVLIFLLMGILGLIGSFYYPKLKVPSTQKTALFLKDNPMEIYEFSMKNQFNGYLKEDKRLFTYPAISFVFGIRDIDDGYIFDMNDRGRLHLMPLYLNRQITLEFFKNFIKHLGTRKDLFLSNYDLEEDFKLFYELATDDILVAKVINDR
;
A
#
# COMPACT_ATOMS: atom_id res chain seq x y z
N MET A 1 -1.09 -9.88 2.84
CA MET A 1 -1.33 -8.56 2.21
C MET A 1 -0.07 -7.68 2.21
N SER A 2 0.60 -7.47 3.34
CA SER A 2 1.78 -6.60 3.45
C SER A 2 2.90 -6.92 2.45
N ALA A 3 3.19 -8.21 2.21
CA ALA A 3 4.18 -8.63 1.21
C ALA A 3 3.85 -8.16 -0.22
N PHE A 4 2.59 -8.24 -0.63
CA PHE A 4 2.17 -7.78 -1.97
C PHE A 4 2.30 -6.27 -2.12
N ILE A 5 1.96 -5.52 -1.06
CA ILE A 5 2.12 -4.06 -1.01
C ILE A 5 3.61 -3.70 -1.13
N LEU A 6 4.48 -4.38 -0.38
CA LEU A 6 5.92 -4.15 -0.41
C LEU A 6 6.54 -4.47 -1.77
N ILE A 7 6.13 -5.54 -2.44
CA ILE A 7 6.60 -5.87 -3.79
C ILE A 7 6.25 -4.76 -4.78
N GLY A 8 5.03 -4.22 -4.69
CA GLY A 8 4.59 -3.11 -5.55
C GLY A 8 5.42 -1.86 -5.35
N ILE A 9 5.59 -1.43 -4.10
CA ILE A 9 6.37 -0.24 -3.73
C ILE A 9 7.84 -0.42 -4.12
N GLY A 10 8.42 -1.59 -3.82
CA GLY A 10 9.84 -1.82 -4.07
C GLY A 10 10.24 -1.89 -5.52
N CYS A 11 9.35 -2.38 -6.39
CA CYS A 11 9.57 -2.34 -7.83
C CYS A 11 9.65 -0.89 -8.35
N ASP A 12 8.90 0.05 -7.79
CA ASP A 12 8.90 1.45 -8.20
C ASP A 12 10.28 2.11 -7.98
N ASP A 13 10.84 1.94 -6.78
CA ASP A 13 12.17 2.45 -6.43
C ASP A 13 13.27 1.92 -7.37
N ILE A 14 13.17 0.66 -7.80
CA ILE A 14 14.11 0.07 -8.76
C ILE A 14 14.05 0.80 -10.10
N PHE A 15 12.84 1.05 -10.63
CA PHE A 15 12.70 1.73 -11.92
C PHE A 15 13.20 3.17 -11.87
N VAL A 16 12.86 3.91 -10.81
CA VAL A 16 13.33 5.29 -10.61
C VAL A 16 14.86 5.33 -10.52
N PHE A 17 15.48 4.37 -9.80
CA PHE A 17 16.93 4.34 -9.66
C PHE A 17 17.62 4.11 -11.00
N PHE A 18 17.20 3.08 -11.73
CA PHE A 18 17.85 2.71 -12.97
C PHE A 18 17.63 3.72 -14.10
N ASP A 19 16.50 4.43 -14.11
CA ASP A 19 16.28 5.51 -15.08
C ASP A 19 17.26 6.67 -14.84
N ILE A 20 17.36 7.15 -13.59
CA ILE A 20 18.30 8.23 -13.21
C ILE A 20 19.75 7.79 -13.43
N TRP A 21 20.12 6.57 -13.03
CA TRP A 21 21.46 6.00 -13.24
C TRP A 21 21.86 6.00 -14.72
N ASN A 22 20.94 5.63 -15.61
CA ASN A 22 21.20 5.64 -17.06
C ASN A 22 21.29 7.07 -17.62
N GLN A 23 20.49 7.99 -17.10
CA GLN A 23 20.55 9.41 -17.48
C GLN A 23 21.87 10.04 -17.05
N GLU A 24 22.31 9.85 -15.81
CA GLU A 24 23.59 10.36 -15.28
C GLU A 24 24.79 9.83 -16.06
N LYS A 25 24.77 8.54 -16.45
CA LYS A 25 25.79 7.98 -17.36
C LYS A 25 25.86 8.71 -18.69
N LEU A 26 24.71 8.98 -19.31
CA LEU A 26 24.66 9.68 -20.60
C LEU A 26 25.15 11.12 -20.46
N GLU A 27 24.81 11.80 -19.37
CA GLU A 27 25.28 13.16 -19.10
C GLU A 27 26.78 13.22 -18.84
N TRP A 28 27.30 12.29 -18.05
CA TRP A 28 28.73 12.18 -17.79
C TRP A 28 29.51 11.96 -19.09
N LEU A 29 29.04 11.05 -19.96
CA LEU A 29 29.65 10.82 -21.27
C LEU A 29 29.64 12.06 -22.17
N ARG A 30 28.55 12.84 -22.15
CA ARG A 30 28.49 14.13 -22.88
C ARG A 30 29.51 15.13 -22.33
N LYS A 31 29.64 15.25 -21.01
CA LYS A 31 30.65 16.12 -20.36
C LYS A 31 32.07 15.70 -20.75
N TYR A 32 32.37 14.40 -20.71
CA TYR A 32 33.66 13.85 -21.10
C TYR A 32 33.99 14.14 -22.58
N GLN A 33 33.04 13.91 -23.50
CA GLN A 33 33.21 14.24 -24.92
C GLN A 33 33.44 15.73 -25.16
N ASN A 34 32.70 16.60 -24.48
CA ASN A 34 32.89 18.05 -24.59
C ASN A 34 34.26 18.49 -24.07
N LYS A 35 34.76 17.88 -22.99
CA LYS A 35 36.10 18.15 -22.45
C LYS A 35 37.19 17.79 -23.47
N LEU A 36 37.12 16.59 -24.06
CA LEU A 36 38.05 16.16 -25.12
C LEU A 36 38.02 17.08 -26.35
N LEU A 37 36.83 17.53 -26.77
CA LEU A 37 36.69 18.47 -27.89
C LEU A 37 37.31 19.84 -27.59
N THR A 38 37.22 20.30 -26.34
CA THR A 38 37.77 21.59 -25.92
C THR A 38 39.29 21.54 -25.79
N GLU A 39 39.84 20.44 -25.26
CA GLU A 39 41.30 20.22 -25.17
C GLU A 39 41.95 20.12 -26.56
N ASN A 40 41.30 19.43 -27.52
CA ASN A 40 41.77 19.36 -28.90
C ASN A 40 41.64 20.71 -29.65
N ALA A 41 40.64 21.53 -29.33
CA ALA A 41 40.49 22.87 -29.89
C ALA A 41 41.55 23.85 -29.38
N ASN A 42 41.97 23.72 -28.12
CA ASN A 42 43.02 24.55 -27.53
C ASN A 42 44.44 24.15 -27.99
N MET A 43 44.62 22.97 -28.60
CA MET A 43 45.87 22.55 -29.23
C MET A 43 45.98 22.91 -30.73
N LEU A 44 44.89 23.42 -31.35
CA LEU A 44 44.84 23.78 -32.76
C LEU A 44 44.44 25.25 -32.92
N ASP A 45 45.41 26.16 -32.91
CA ASP A 45 45.25 27.54 -33.39
C ASP A 45 45.04 27.52 -34.93
N VAL A 46 43.81 27.30 -35.42
CA VAL A 46 43.47 27.25 -36.86
C VAL A 46 42.09 27.90 -37.13
N PRO A 47 41.89 28.65 -38.24
CA PRO A 47 41.07 29.88 -38.25
C PRO A 47 39.56 29.70 -38.52
N LEU A 48 38.85 30.83 -38.38
CA LEU A 48 37.41 31.15 -38.37
C LEU A 48 36.44 30.37 -39.31
N ASN A 49 36.92 29.59 -40.28
CA ASN A 49 36.08 28.92 -41.28
C ASN A 49 35.65 27.49 -40.90
N GLN A 50 36.26 26.88 -39.87
CA GLN A 50 35.86 25.55 -39.36
C GLN A 50 34.77 25.60 -38.26
N GLN A 51 34.52 26.76 -37.63
CA GLN A 51 33.46 26.91 -36.60
C GLN A 51 32.05 26.69 -37.15
N LYS A 52 31.79 27.03 -38.42
CA LYS A 52 30.46 26.84 -39.06
C LYS A 52 30.11 25.35 -39.24
N ASN A 53 31.09 24.48 -39.46
CA ASN A 53 30.84 23.04 -39.60
C ASN A 53 30.66 22.32 -38.25
N LEU A 54 31.33 22.77 -37.19
CA LEU A 54 31.11 22.27 -35.83
C LEU A 54 29.71 22.64 -35.29
N SER A 55 29.22 23.85 -35.59
CA SER A 55 27.86 24.27 -35.21
C SER A 55 26.75 23.49 -35.96
N LYS A 56 27.04 22.98 -37.16
CA LYS A 56 26.12 22.14 -37.95
C LYS A 56 26.00 20.71 -37.42
N LEU A 57 27.07 20.20 -36.78
CA LEU A 57 27.04 18.90 -36.08
C LEU A 57 26.21 18.96 -34.77
N LYS A 58 26.02 20.16 -34.21
CA LYS A 58 25.28 20.41 -32.96
C LYS A 58 23.76 20.22 -33.10
N ARG A 59 23.23 20.09 -34.32
CA ARG A 59 21.79 20.18 -34.62
C ARG A 59 21.15 18.97 -35.31
N SER A 60 21.94 17.93 -35.64
CA SER A 60 21.41 16.74 -36.31
C SER A 60 21.25 15.58 -35.32
N SER A 61 20.06 15.01 -35.32
CA SER A 61 19.53 13.87 -34.57
C SER A 61 20.27 12.55 -34.84
N SER A 62 21.60 12.54 -34.74
CA SER A 62 22.48 11.39 -34.94
C SER A 62 23.27 11.00 -33.66
N GLN A 63 22.90 11.54 -32.50
CA GLN A 63 23.58 11.23 -31.22
C GLN A 63 23.47 9.75 -30.82
N HIS A 64 22.38 9.06 -31.21
CA HIS A 64 22.22 7.64 -30.94
C HIS A 64 23.10 6.72 -31.83
N LEU A 65 23.53 7.20 -33.00
CA LEU A 65 24.31 6.43 -33.97
C LEU A 65 25.82 6.49 -33.69
N PHE A 66 26.31 7.57 -33.05
CA PHE A 66 27.73 7.73 -32.69
C PHE A 66 28.12 6.90 -31.45
N LEU A 67 27.17 6.63 -30.55
CA LEU A 67 27.33 5.79 -29.34
C LEU A 67 27.71 4.34 -29.67
N PHE A 68 27.33 3.83 -30.84
CA PHE A 68 27.52 2.42 -31.20
C PHE A 68 28.89 2.11 -31.85
N LYS A 69 29.63 3.11 -32.33
CA LYS A 69 30.85 2.88 -33.13
C LYS A 69 32.12 2.62 -32.29
N HIS A 70 32.13 3.01 -31.00
CA HIS A 70 33.25 2.83 -30.06
C HIS A 70 32.81 2.26 -28.69
N SER A 71 31.90 1.28 -28.68
CA SER A 71 31.27 0.78 -27.45
C SER A 71 32.25 0.23 -26.40
N LYS A 72 33.37 -0.39 -26.80
CA LYS A 72 34.35 -0.99 -25.87
C LYS A 72 35.22 0.05 -25.16
N GLU A 73 35.68 1.08 -25.87
CA GLU A 73 36.52 2.15 -25.31
C GLU A 73 35.70 3.07 -24.40
N ILE A 74 34.50 3.46 -24.83
CA ILE A 74 33.56 4.25 -24.03
C ILE A 74 33.20 3.51 -22.73
N ARG A 75 33.00 2.19 -22.81
CA ARG A 75 32.70 1.35 -21.65
C ARG A 75 33.88 1.28 -20.68
N LYS A 76 35.13 1.14 -21.15
CA LYS A 76 36.31 1.20 -20.26
C LYS A 76 36.42 2.52 -19.51
N VAL A 77 36.17 3.64 -20.19
CA VAL A 77 36.20 4.98 -19.57
C VAL A 77 35.08 5.14 -18.54
N LEU A 78 33.87 4.66 -18.84
CA LEU A 78 32.73 4.70 -17.92
C LEU A 78 32.93 3.80 -16.69
N LEU A 79 33.69 2.71 -16.84
CA LEU A 79 34.06 1.81 -15.75
C LEU A 79 35.27 2.30 -14.93
N SER A 80 35.82 3.48 -15.22
CA SER A 80 36.83 4.11 -14.36
C SER A 80 36.25 4.36 -12.96
N GLU A 81 37.05 4.11 -11.92
CA GLU A 81 36.59 4.28 -10.53
C GLU A 81 36.12 5.72 -10.26
N GLU A 82 36.85 6.72 -10.77
CA GLU A 82 36.49 8.13 -10.63
C GLU A 82 35.13 8.45 -11.28
N ALA A 83 34.91 7.93 -12.50
CA ALA A 83 33.65 8.12 -13.22
C ALA A 83 32.48 7.46 -12.50
N LEU A 84 32.67 6.24 -12.01
CA LEU A 84 31.63 5.48 -11.33
C LEU A 84 31.24 6.12 -9.99
N ILE A 85 32.23 6.64 -9.24
CA ILE A 85 31.99 7.37 -7.98
C ILE A 85 31.20 8.65 -8.27
N GLU A 86 31.58 9.43 -9.28
CA GLU A 86 30.88 10.66 -9.64
C GLU A 86 29.43 10.40 -10.08
N ILE A 87 29.24 9.44 -10.99
CA ILE A 87 27.91 9.06 -11.50
C ILE A 87 27.04 8.52 -10.36
N MET A 88 27.58 7.69 -9.48
CA MET A 88 26.84 7.15 -8.34
C MET A 88 26.48 8.22 -7.32
N SER A 89 27.39 9.14 -7.02
CA SER A 89 27.13 10.26 -6.12
C SER A 89 25.96 11.13 -6.61
N ASN A 90 25.97 11.50 -7.90
CA ASN A 90 24.89 12.28 -8.49
C ASN A 90 23.58 11.48 -8.56
N THR A 91 23.65 10.19 -8.93
CA THR A 91 22.49 9.31 -8.97
C THR A 91 21.84 9.19 -7.60
N LEU A 92 22.61 8.91 -6.55
CA LEU A 92 22.07 8.80 -5.18
C LEU A 92 21.48 10.12 -4.69
N LYS A 93 22.10 11.27 -5.05
CA LYS A 93 21.59 12.58 -4.70
C LYS A 93 20.22 12.87 -5.33
N HIS A 94 20.05 12.56 -6.61
CA HIS A 94 18.80 12.81 -7.34
C HIS A 94 17.74 11.74 -7.07
N ALA A 95 18.11 10.47 -7.15
CA ALA A 95 17.21 9.34 -6.98
C ALA A 95 16.81 9.15 -5.51
N GLY A 96 17.77 9.32 -4.58
CA GLY A 96 17.54 9.11 -3.15
C GLY A 96 16.51 10.07 -2.55
N SER A 97 16.52 11.35 -2.94
CA SER A 97 15.50 12.30 -2.48
C SER A 97 14.11 11.92 -2.97
N SER A 98 13.97 11.45 -4.22
CA SER A 98 12.68 11.04 -4.77
C SER A 98 12.15 9.78 -4.09
N MET A 99 12.99 8.74 -3.96
CA MET A 99 12.63 7.47 -3.32
C MET A 99 12.34 7.61 -1.83
N PHE A 100 13.07 8.50 -1.15
CA PHE A 100 12.80 8.78 0.27
C PHE A 100 11.41 9.39 0.45
N VAL A 101 11.05 10.38 -0.37
CA VAL A 101 9.75 11.05 -0.26
C VAL A 101 8.61 10.07 -0.55
N THR A 102 8.74 9.22 -1.56
CA THR A 102 7.71 8.20 -1.87
C THR A 102 7.57 7.17 -0.75
N SER A 103 8.67 6.61 -0.26
CA SER A 103 8.65 5.65 0.85
C SER A 103 8.15 6.26 2.17
N PHE A 104 8.57 7.49 2.47
CA PHE A 104 8.15 8.21 3.67
C PHE A 104 6.66 8.56 3.65
N THR A 105 6.15 9.09 2.54
CA THR A 105 4.72 9.41 2.40
C THR A 105 3.86 8.14 2.45
N THR A 106 4.32 7.06 1.82
CA THR A 106 3.63 5.76 1.89
C THR A 106 3.61 5.21 3.32
N SER A 107 4.74 5.24 4.02
CA SER A 107 4.83 4.82 5.43
C SER A 107 3.95 5.67 6.34
N ALA A 108 3.97 7.00 6.17
CA ALA A 108 3.13 7.93 6.93
C ALA A 108 1.64 7.64 6.75
N ALA A 109 1.18 7.34 5.53
CA ALA A 109 -0.20 6.95 5.26
C ALA A 109 -0.60 5.63 5.96
N PHE A 110 0.33 4.70 6.17
CA PHE A 110 0.05 3.52 7.00
C PHE A 110 0.06 3.83 8.49
N PHE A 111 0.92 4.74 8.95
CA PHE A 111 0.93 5.16 10.36
C PHE A 111 -0.31 5.94 10.79
N THR A 112 -1.03 6.61 9.87
CA THR A 112 -2.31 7.25 10.24
C THR A 112 -3.34 6.24 10.77
N ASN A 113 -3.20 4.96 10.45
CA ASN A 113 -4.08 3.90 10.97
C ASN A 113 -3.98 3.73 12.50
N ILE A 114 -2.92 4.23 13.14
CA ILE A 114 -2.77 4.26 14.60
C ILE A 114 -3.90 5.09 15.25
N LEU A 115 -4.44 6.08 14.55
CA LEU A 115 -5.51 6.95 15.06
C LEU A 115 -6.88 6.26 15.11
N THR A 116 -7.01 5.04 14.56
CA THR A 116 -8.27 4.29 14.61
C THR A 116 -8.43 3.59 15.97
N ASN A 117 -9.66 3.42 16.47
CA ASN A 117 -9.92 2.70 17.73
C ASN A 117 -9.94 1.16 17.58
N ILE A 118 -9.50 0.62 16.43
CA ILE A 118 -9.56 -0.81 16.12
C ILE A 118 -8.14 -1.37 16.15
N SER A 119 -7.83 -2.18 17.16
CA SER A 119 -6.49 -2.72 17.42
C SER A 119 -5.84 -3.40 16.21
N PHE A 120 -6.61 -4.20 15.45
CA PHE A 120 -6.10 -4.90 14.27
C PHE A 120 -5.57 -3.93 13.21
N ILE A 121 -6.27 -2.82 13.01
CA ILE A 121 -5.92 -1.80 12.01
C ILE A 121 -4.68 -1.01 12.47
N GLN A 122 -4.56 -0.73 13.77
CA GLN A 122 -3.39 -0.08 14.35
C GLN A 122 -2.12 -0.94 14.19
N VAL A 123 -2.16 -2.22 14.60
CA VAL A 123 -1.02 -3.15 14.49
C VAL A 123 -0.62 -3.33 13.02
N PHE A 124 -1.61 -3.49 12.13
CA PHE A 124 -1.37 -3.57 10.69
C PHE A 124 -0.67 -2.32 10.14
N GLY A 125 -1.13 -1.13 10.53
CA GLY A 125 -0.54 0.14 10.13
C GLY A 125 0.91 0.30 10.59
N ILE A 126 1.19 0.01 11.87
CA ILE A 126 2.54 0.06 12.44
C ILE A 126 3.47 -0.91 11.71
N PHE A 127 3.01 -2.15 11.49
CA PHE A 127 3.80 -3.18 10.83
C PHE A 127 4.14 -2.80 9.39
N ILE A 128 3.18 -2.39 8.57
CA ILE A 128 3.47 -2.00 7.18
C ILE A 128 4.32 -0.72 7.13
N GLY A 129 3.99 0.29 7.94
CA GLY A 129 4.73 1.55 7.97
C GLY A 129 6.22 1.34 8.29
N THR A 130 6.52 0.49 9.28
CA THR A 130 7.90 0.12 9.63
C THR A 130 8.56 -0.73 8.54
N CYS A 131 7.86 -1.71 7.97
CA CYS A 131 8.39 -2.51 6.86
C CYS A 131 8.77 -1.64 5.66
N VAL A 132 7.96 -0.64 5.29
CA VAL A 132 8.27 0.25 4.14
C VAL A 132 9.55 1.05 4.39
N LEU A 133 9.76 1.58 5.60
CA LEU A 133 10.98 2.34 5.93
C LEU A 133 12.22 1.45 5.95
N ILE A 134 12.13 0.26 6.54
CA ILE A 134 13.23 -0.71 6.55
C ILE A 134 13.54 -1.16 5.11
N TYR A 135 12.48 -1.43 4.34
CA TYR A 135 12.62 -1.84 2.95
C TYR A 135 13.28 -0.76 2.11
N PHE A 136 12.94 0.51 2.29
CA PHE A 136 13.63 1.64 1.67
C PHE A 136 15.13 1.63 2.00
N ALA A 137 15.51 1.49 3.26
CA ALA A 137 16.94 1.49 3.66
C ALA A 137 17.72 0.33 3.02
N ILE A 138 17.13 -0.87 3.01
CA ILE A 138 17.72 -2.06 2.37
C ILE A 138 17.82 -1.84 0.86
N THR A 139 16.76 -1.36 0.23
CA THR A 139 16.67 -1.21 -1.23
C THR A 139 17.61 -0.12 -1.72
N PHE A 140 17.68 1.01 -1.04
CA PHE A 140 18.59 2.11 -1.34
C PHE A 140 20.07 1.68 -1.33
N THR A 141 20.47 0.88 -0.33
CA THR A 141 21.85 0.38 -0.21
C THR A 141 22.13 -0.78 -1.18
N ALA A 142 21.21 -1.74 -1.29
CA ALA A 142 21.36 -2.91 -2.14
C ALA A 142 21.34 -2.58 -3.63
N ILE A 143 20.47 -1.67 -4.08
CA ILE A 143 20.41 -1.26 -5.49
C ILE A 143 21.69 -0.56 -5.90
N ALA A 144 22.22 0.36 -5.08
CA ALA A 144 23.46 1.06 -5.37
C ALA A 144 24.63 0.07 -5.53
N ALA A 145 24.76 -0.89 -4.61
CA ALA A 145 25.76 -1.95 -4.69
C ALA A 145 25.56 -2.83 -5.95
N PHE A 146 24.33 -3.24 -6.21
CA PHE A 146 23.98 -4.06 -7.37
C PHE A 146 24.30 -3.35 -8.69
N ALA A 147 24.01 -2.05 -8.82
CA ALA A 147 24.29 -1.27 -10.03
C ALA A 147 25.79 -1.23 -10.37
N VAL A 148 26.65 -1.09 -9.36
CA VAL A 148 28.11 -1.15 -9.51
C VAL A 148 28.60 -2.55 -9.91
N ILE A 149 28.13 -3.57 -9.20
CA ILE A 149 28.50 -4.98 -9.47
C ILE A 149 28.05 -5.38 -10.89
N TYR A 150 26.85 -4.96 -11.28
CA TYR A 150 26.27 -5.26 -12.58
C TYR A 150 27.13 -4.74 -13.73
N GLU A 151 27.59 -3.49 -13.65
CA GLU A 151 28.46 -2.87 -14.65
C GLU A 151 29.86 -3.50 -14.66
N LYS A 152 30.46 -3.72 -13.49
CA LYS A 152 31.85 -4.19 -13.35
C LYS A 152 32.02 -5.66 -13.72
N HIS A 153 31.10 -6.53 -13.28
CA HIS A 153 31.28 -7.99 -13.35
C HIS A 153 30.27 -8.67 -14.28
N ILE A 154 28.98 -8.35 -14.15
CA ILE A 154 27.92 -9.15 -14.78
C ILE A 154 27.86 -8.91 -16.30
N GLN A 155 27.99 -7.68 -16.78
CA GLN A 155 28.02 -7.45 -18.23
C GLN A 155 29.24 -8.10 -18.92
N ASN A 156 30.41 -8.15 -18.26
CA ASN A 156 31.57 -8.85 -18.81
C ASN A 156 31.34 -10.36 -18.85
N MET A 157 30.84 -10.95 -17.77
CA MET A 157 30.46 -12.36 -17.72
C MET A 157 29.41 -12.72 -18.77
N ILE A 158 28.33 -11.94 -18.89
CA ILE A 158 27.29 -12.19 -19.90
C ILE A 158 27.86 -12.09 -21.31
N SER A 159 28.73 -11.12 -21.60
CA SER A 159 29.37 -11.01 -22.92
C SER A 159 30.30 -12.19 -23.25
N HIS A 160 31.00 -12.74 -22.25
CA HIS A 160 31.85 -13.91 -22.40
C HIS A 160 31.04 -15.21 -22.50
N VAL A 161 30.00 -15.37 -21.69
CA VAL A 161 29.10 -16.53 -21.74
C VAL A 161 28.28 -16.52 -23.03
N LEU A 162 27.79 -15.36 -23.51
CA LEU A 162 27.18 -15.28 -24.83
C LEU A 162 28.21 -15.58 -25.91
N SER A 163 29.44 -15.06 -25.83
CA SER A 163 30.49 -15.35 -26.81
C SER A 163 30.86 -16.84 -26.85
N MET A 164 30.81 -17.53 -25.71
CA MET A 164 31.21 -18.93 -25.56
C MET A 164 30.06 -19.91 -25.83
N CYS A 165 28.82 -19.52 -25.53
CA CYS A 165 27.62 -20.32 -25.78
C CYS A 165 27.04 -20.06 -27.18
N CYS A 166 27.26 -18.89 -27.78
CA CYS A 166 26.73 -18.56 -29.11
C CYS A 166 27.61 -18.99 -30.28
N THR A 167 28.88 -19.38 -30.12
CA THR A 167 29.64 -19.94 -31.25
C THR A 167 29.16 -21.34 -31.65
N ASP A 168 28.70 -22.15 -30.69
CA ASP A 168 28.21 -23.51 -30.97
C ASP A 168 26.68 -23.60 -31.12
N PHE A 169 25.90 -22.74 -30.44
CA PHE A 169 24.44 -22.81 -30.50
C PHE A 169 23.81 -21.99 -31.63
N VAL A 170 24.46 -20.89 -32.08
CA VAL A 170 23.91 -20.06 -33.18
C VAL A 170 24.03 -20.75 -34.53
N ASN A 171 25.06 -21.57 -34.76
CA ASN A 171 25.19 -22.31 -36.02
C ASN A 171 24.19 -23.48 -36.15
N LYS A 172 23.60 -23.96 -35.05
CA LYS A 172 22.58 -25.04 -35.07
C LYS A 172 21.14 -24.54 -34.91
N SER A 173 20.93 -23.34 -34.37
CA SER A 173 19.60 -22.73 -34.14
C SER A 173 19.28 -21.53 -35.05
N ALA A 174 20.05 -21.31 -36.12
CA ALA A 174 19.81 -20.25 -37.10
C ALA A 174 18.61 -20.49 -38.05
N ASN A 175 17.80 -21.52 -37.81
CA ASN A 175 16.68 -21.94 -38.66
C ASN A 175 15.30 -21.97 -37.98
N SER A 176 15.02 -21.11 -37.00
CA SER A 176 13.62 -20.81 -36.65
C SER A 176 13.27 -19.36 -37.01
N THR A 177 12.45 -19.22 -38.04
CA THR A 177 11.81 -17.95 -38.46
C THR A 177 11.11 -17.25 -37.29
N LEU A 178 10.64 -18.00 -36.28
CA LEU A 178 10.03 -17.47 -35.05
C LEU A 178 10.97 -16.62 -34.19
N ALA A 179 12.24 -17.02 -34.00
CA ALA A 179 13.17 -16.24 -33.17
C ALA A 179 13.53 -14.90 -33.83
N LYS A 180 13.68 -14.89 -35.17
CA LYS A 180 13.90 -13.68 -35.96
C LYS A 180 12.64 -12.79 -35.96
N LEU A 181 11.45 -13.37 -36.02
CA LEU A 181 10.18 -12.65 -35.95
C LEU A 181 9.95 -12.04 -34.55
N TYR A 182 10.18 -12.79 -33.48
CA TYR A 182 10.11 -12.30 -32.09
C TYR A 182 11.10 -11.16 -31.85
N HIS A 183 12.34 -11.29 -32.35
CA HIS A 183 13.34 -10.21 -32.25
C HIS A 183 12.95 -8.97 -33.07
N ARG A 184 12.35 -9.13 -34.26
CA ARG A 184 11.85 -7.98 -35.04
C ARG A 184 10.62 -7.35 -34.41
N PHE A 185 9.71 -8.15 -33.85
CA PHE A 185 8.51 -7.67 -33.17
C PHE A 185 8.85 -6.96 -31.86
N SER A 186 9.76 -7.50 -31.05
CA SER A 186 10.23 -6.84 -29.83
C SER A 186 10.94 -5.52 -30.12
N LEU A 187 11.72 -5.44 -31.21
CA LEU A 187 12.33 -4.20 -31.67
C LEU A 187 11.29 -3.19 -32.18
N ALA A 188 10.27 -3.65 -32.90
CA ALA A 188 9.15 -2.83 -33.35
C ALA A 188 8.35 -2.29 -32.14
N CYS A 189 8.02 -3.13 -31.16
CA CYS A 189 7.38 -2.73 -29.91
C CYS A 189 8.24 -1.72 -29.13
N ARG A 190 9.57 -1.89 -29.10
CA ARG A 190 10.48 -0.94 -28.45
C ARG A 190 10.47 0.42 -29.14
N ASN A 191 10.53 0.44 -30.47
CA ASN A 191 10.49 1.67 -31.24
C ASN A 191 9.13 2.35 -31.14
N PHE A 192 8.04 1.58 -31.18
CA PHE A 192 6.69 2.08 -31.01
C PHE A 192 6.47 2.67 -29.61
N ARG A 193 6.91 1.97 -28.55
CA ARG A 193 6.90 2.49 -27.18
C ARG A 193 7.67 3.79 -27.06
N ASN A 194 8.89 3.83 -27.60
CA ASN A 194 9.73 5.04 -27.53
C ASN A 194 9.07 6.19 -28.29
N TYR A 195 8.43 5.94 -29.44
CA TYR A 195 7.67 6.95 -30.17
C TYR A 195 6.46 7.45 -29.38
N ILE A 196 5.69 6.55 -28.76
CA ILE A 196 4.56 6.91 -27.90
C ILE A 196 5.03 7.80 -26.74
N PHE A 197 6.05 7.37 -26.01
CA PHE A 197 6.47 8.09 -24.80
C PHE A 197 7.20 9.41 -25.12
N SER A 198 8.07 9.44 -26.13
CA SER A 198 8.89 10.63 -26.41
C SER A 198 8.19 11.69 -27.24
N HIS A 199 7.21 11.32 -28.06
CA HIS A 199 6.55 12.26 -28.98
C HIS A 199 5.04 12.33 -28.75
N PHE A 200 4.35 11.20 -28.69
CA PHE A 200 2.88 11.20 -28.59
C PHE A 200 2.39 11.72 -27.23
N MET A 201 2.96 11.26 -26.11
CA MET A 201 2.58 11.70 -24.76
C MET A 201 2.77 13.22 -24.56
N PRO A 202 3.94 13.82 -24.87
CA PRO A 202 4.10 15.28 -24.77
C PRO A 202 3.18 16.06 -25.70
N LEU A 203 2.94 15.58 -26.92
CA LEU A 203 2.03 16.23 -27.87
C LEU A 203 0.60 16.28 -27.33
N ILE A 204 0.12 15.17 -26.76
CA ILE A 204 -1.20 15.11 -26.12
C ILE A 204 -1.25 16.07 -24.93
N ILE A 205 -0.31 15.96 -24.00
CA ILE A 205 -0.34 16.74 -22.76
C ILE A 205 -0.27 18.25 -23.06
N ILE A 206 0.59 18.68 -23.99
CA ILE A 206 0.78 20.10 -24.29
C ILE A 206 -0.37 20.65 -25.14
N LYS A 207 -0.79 19.96 -26.22
CA LYS A 207 -1.85 20.47 -27.11
C LYS A 207 -3.24 20.35 -26.49
N LEU A 208 -3.53 19.29 -25.76
CA LEU A 208 -4.84 19.02 -25.17
C LEU A 208 -4.94 19.42 -23.69
N ARG A 209 -3.98 20.21 -23.15
CA ARG A 209 -3.91 20.53 -21.71
C ARG A 209 -5.23 20.96 -21.09
N TYR A 210 -5.94 21.90 -21.73
CA TYR A 210 -7.20 22.43 -21.19
C TYR A 210 -8.34 21.42 -21.27
N VAL A 211 -8.36 20.62 -22.35
CA VAL A 211 -9.34 19.55 -22.55
C VAL A 211 -9.11 18.45 -21.51
N LEU A 212 -7.86 18.03 -21.28
CA LEU A 212 -7.51 17.05 -20.26
C LEU A 212 -7.88 17.53 -18.86
N VAL A 213 -7.53 18.78 -18.51
CA VAL A 213 -7.91 19.36 -17.21
C VAL A 213 -9.42 19.38 -17.04
N LEU A 214 -10.19 19.79 -18.06
CA LEU A 214 -11.65 19.79 -18.01
C LEU A 214 -12.21 18.37 -17.81
N ILE A 215 -11.70 17.38 -18.56
CA ILE A 215 -12.15 15.98 -18.45
C ILE A 215 -11.82 15.40 -17.07
N PHE A 216 -10.60 15.58 -16.56
CA PHE A 216 -10.22 15.06 -15.24
C PHE A 216 -10.96 15.77 -14.11
N LEU A 217 -11.24 17.07 -14.25
CA LEU A 217 -12.02 17.83 -13.28
C LEU A 217 -13.48 17.35 -13.27
N LEU A 218 -14.10 17.17 -14.43
CA LEU A 218 -15.43 16.59 -14.54
C LEU A 218 -15.48 15.17 -13.96
N MET A 219 -14.50 14.32 -14.29
CA MET A 219 -14.41 12.96 -13.74
C MET A 219 -14.24 12.97 -12.21
N GLY A 220 -13.45 13.91 -11.68
CA GLY A 220 -13.27 14.10 -10.24
C GLY A 220 -14.56 14.56 -9.54
N ILE A 221 -15.27 15.54 -10.10
CA ILE A 221 -16.56 16.00 -9.57
C ILE A 221 -17.60 14.88 -9.60
N LEU A 222 -17.70 14.16 -10.72
CA LEU A 222 -18.61 13.01 -10.84
C LEU A 222 -18.26 11.90 -9.83
N GLY A 223 -16.96 11.64 -9.61
CA GLY A 223 -16.49 10.71 -8.59
C GLY A 223 -16.88 11.15 -7.17
N LEU A 224 -16.74 12.44 -6.85
CA LEU A 224 -17.17 13.00 -5.57
C LEU A 224 -18.70 12.90 -5.38
N ILE A 225 -19.48 13.22 -6.42
CA ILE A 225 -20.94 13.09 -6.38
C ILE A 225 -21.34 11.61 -6.17
N GLY A 226 -20.69 10.67 -6.86
CA GLY A 226 -20.92 9.24 -6.69
C GLY A 226 -20.59 8.75 -5.28
N SER A 227 -19.48 9.22 -4.71
CA SER A 227 -19.01 8.83 -3.38
C SER A 227 -19.86 9.41 -2.24
N PHE A 228 -20.28 10.69 -2.34
CA PHE A 228 -20.95 11.41 -1.25
C PHE A 228 -22.47 11.57 -1.40
N TYR A 229 -23.01 11.65 -2.63
CA TYR A 229 -24.44 11.93 -2.85
C TYR A 229 -25.27 10.69 -3.16
N TYR A 230 -24.92 9.92 -4.20
CA TYR A 230 -25.63 8.68 -4.58
C TYR A 230 -24.74 7.84 -5.51
N PRO A 231 -24.46 6.56 -5.23
CA PRO A 231 -25.07 5.63 -4.27
C PRO A 231 -24.62 5.76 -2.80
N LYS A 232 -23.67 6.66 -2.51
CA LYS A 232 -22.98 6.78 -1.21
C LYS A 232 -22.20 5.52 -0.83
N LEU A 233 -21.16 5.67 -0.02
CA LEU A 233 -20.54 4.53 0.64
C LEU A 233 -21.54 3.97 1.68
N LYS A 234 -22.22 2.89 1.33
CA LYS A 234 -23.13 2.18 2.24
C LYS A 234 -22.30 1.29 3.15
N VAL A 235 -22.53 1.40 4.45
CA VAL A 235 -22.05 0.39 5.40
C VAL A 235 -22.70 -0.95 5.08
N PRO A 236 -21.99 -2.08 5.23
CA PRO A 236 -22.58 -3.39 5.00
C PRO A 236 -23.79 -3.59 5.92
N SER A 237 -24.95 -3.92 5.34
CA SER A 237 -26.21 -4.10 6.07
C SER A 237 -26.29 -5.45 6.79
N THR A 238 -25.39 -6.38 6.46
CA THR A 238 -25.28 -7.70 7.09
C THR A 238 -24.07 -7.75 8.00
N GLN A 239 -24.22 -8.33 9.19
CA GLN A 239 -23.09 -8.61 10.08
C GLN A 239 -22.16 -9.72 9.53
N LYS A 240 -22.61 -10.47 8.52
CA LYS A 240 -21.84 -11.50 7.84
C LYS A 240 -20.70 -10.87 7.02
N THR A 241 -19.46 -11.24 7.34
CA THR A 241 -18.27 -10.81 6.61
C THR A 241 -17.94 -11.81 5.51
N ALA A 242 -17.78 -11.33 4.28
CA ALA A 242 -17.33 -12.15 3.16
C ALA A 242 -15.83 -12.47 3.28
N LEU A 243 -15.49 -13.76 3.27
CA LEU A 243 -14.10 -14.22 3.36
C LEU A 243 -13.55 -14.68 2.01
N PHE A 244 -14.42 -15.26 1.17
CA PHE A 244 -14.04 -15.80 -0.13
C PHE A 244 -14.67 -14.99 -1.27
N LEU A 245 -14.29 -15.34 -2.50
CA LEU A 245 -15.00 -14.85 -3.68
C LEU A 245 -16.46 -15.30 -3.62
N LYS A 246 -17.37 -14.49 -4.18
CA LYS A 246 -18.80 -14.76 -4.19
C LYS A 246 -19.19 -16.08 -4.85
N ASP A 247 -18.35 -16.59 -5.76
CA ASP A 247 -18.58 -17.86 -6.46
C ASP A 247 -18.17 -19.09 -5.62
N ASN A 248 -17.50 -18.88 -4.49
CA ASN A 248 -17.11 -19.99 -3.61
C ASN A 248 -18.39 -20.63 -3.00
N PRO A 249 -18.51 -21.97 -3.01
CA PRO A 249 -19.69 -22.65 -2.49
C PRO A 249 -20.00 -22.30 -1.02
N MET A 250 -18.97 -22.03 -0.19
CA MET A 250 -19.16 -21.60 1.20
C MET A 250 -19.80 -20.22 1.28
N GLU A 251 -19.40 -19.31 0.39
CA GLU A 251 -19.92 -17.94 0.33
C GLU A 251 -21.36 -17.92 -0.20
N ILE A 252 -21.63 -18.71 -1.25
CA ILE A 252 -22.99 -18.90 -1.78
C ILE A 252 -23.91 -19.48 -0.71
N TYR A 253 -23.43 -20.48 0.04
CA TYR A 253 -24.20 -21.08 1.12
C TYR A 253 -24.57 -20.03 2.18
N GLU A 254 -23.60 -19.27 2.69
CA GLU A 254 -23.80 -18.34 3.81
C GLU A 254 -24.70 -17.13 3.46
N PHE A 255 -24.58 -16.61 2.22
CA PHE A 255 -25.29 -15.41 1.78
C PHE A 255 -26.58 -15.67 0.99
N SER A 256 -26.66 -16.76 0.22
CA SER A 256 -27.81 -17.04 -0.66
C SER A 256 -28.72 -18.15 -0.14
N MET A 257 -28.13 -19.26 0.35
CA MET A 257 -28.89 -20.48 0.62
C MET A 257 -29.31 -20.63 2.09
N LYS A 258 -28.50 -20.19 3.06
CA LYS A 258 -28.74 -20.39 4.49
C LYS A 258 -30.13 -19.92 4.94
N ASN A 259 -30.56 -18.76 4.44
CA ASN A 259 -31.85 -18.16 4.79
C ASN A 259 -33.05 -18.87 4.15
N GLN A 260 -32.84 -19.78 3.20
CA GLN A 260 -33.91 -20.59 2.58
C GLN A 260 -34.30 -21.79 3.45
N PHE A 261 -33.47 -22.16 4.43
CA PHE A 261 -33.74 -23.26 5.35
C PHE A 261 -34.51 -22.75 6.58
N ASN A 262 -35.67 -23.36 6.86
CA ASN A 262 -36.58 -22.96 7.93
C ASN A 262 -35.98 -22.95 9.35
N GLY A 263 -34.93 -23.74 9.61
CA GLY A 263 -34.22 -23.76 10.89
C GLY A 263 -33.52 -22.43 11.18
N TYR A 264 -32.67 -21.99 10.25
CA TYR A 264 -31.90 -20.75 10.38
C TYR A 264 -32.77 -19.50 10.30
N LEU A 265 -33.85 -19.53 9.51
CA LEU A 265 -34.79 -18.42 9.43
C LEU A 265 -35.43 -18.09 10.79
N LYS A 266 -35.63 -19.10 11.66
CA LYS A 266 -36.20 -18.90 13.00
C LYS A 266 -35.17 -18.36 13.99
N GLU A 267 -33.92 -18.77 13.90
CA GLU A 267 -32.84 -18.28 14.77
C GLU A 267 -32.51 -16.81 14.47
N ASP A 268 -32.24 -16.48 13.21
CA ASP A 268 -31.91 -15.10 12.82
C ASP A 268 -33.08 -14.16 13.13
N LYS A 269 -34.33 -14.52 12.78
CA LYS A 269 -35.50 -13.70 13.12
C LYS A 269 -35.64 -13.48 14.62
N ARG A 270 -35.33 -14.46 15.48
CA ARG A 270 -35.43 -14.28 16.94
C ARG A 270 -34.43 -13.25 17.45
N LEU A 271 -33.17 -13.32 17.00
CA LEU A 271 -32.14 -12.34 17.39
C LEU A 271 -32.48 -10.91 16.91
N PHE A 272 -33.05 -10.74 15.71
CA PHE A 272 -33.31 -9.41 15.15
C PHE A 272 -34.68 -8.83 15.50
N THR A 273 -35.69 -9.65 15.82
CA THR A 273 -37.05 -9.15 16.13
C THR A 273 -37.17 -8.67 17.59
N TYR A 274 -36.41 -9.27 18.51
CA TYR A 274 -36.42 -8.92 19.93
C TYR A 274 -34.99 -8.86 20.49
N PRO A 275 -34.29 -7.72 20.35
CA PRO A 275 -32.96 -7.57 20.94
C PRO A 275 -33.07 -7.67 22.47
N ALA A 276 -32.30 -8.57 23.07
CA ALA A 276 -32.21 -8.68 24.52
C ALA A 276 -31.42 -7.47 25.07
N ILE A 277 -32.03 -6.74 26.01
CA ILE A 277 -31.40 -5.62 26.69
C ILE A 277 -31.15 -6.04 28.13
N SER A 278 -29.90 -5.98 28.56
CA SER A 278 -29.47 -6.32 29.92
C SER A 278 -28.92 -5.10 30.61
N PHE A 279 -29.45 -4.76 31.78
CA PHE A 279 -28.93 -3.70 32.64
C PHE A 279 -28.05 -4.33 33.72
N VAL A 280 -26.80 -3.87 33.82
CA VAL A 280 -25.82 -4.39 34.77
C VAL A 280 -25.34 -3.25 35.67
N PHE A 281 -25.32 -3.48 36.98
CA PHE A 281 -24.92 -2.51 38.00
C PHE A 281 -23.76 -3.05 38.85
N GLY A 282 -22.98 -2.17 39.46
CA GLY A 282 -21.87 -2.55 40.34
C GLY A 282 -20.54 -2.84 39.63
N ILE A 283 -20.44 -2.50 38.34
CA ILE A 283 -19.22 -2.61 37.53
C ILE A 283 -18.92 -1.23 36.92
N ARG A 284 -17.64 -0.87 36.84
CA ARG A 284 -17.18 0.34 36.15
C ARG A 284 -16.91 0.02 34.68
N ASP A 285 -17.29 0.93 33.81
CA ASP A 285 -17.12 0.82 32.37
C ASP A 285 -15.72 1.33 31.97
N ILE A 286 -14.69 0.60 32.39
CA ILE A 286 -13.26 0.91 32.13
C ILE A 286 -12.64 -0.33 31.50
N ASP A 287 -12.10 -0.17 30.29
CA ASP A 287 -11.26 -1.16 29.62
C ASP A 287 -9.78 -0.80 29.89
N ASP A 288 -9.13 -1.58 30.75
CA ASP A 288 -7.70 -1.48 31.07
C ASP A 288 -6.85 -2.55 30.35
N GLY A 289 -7.43 -3.22 29.35
CA GLY A 289 -6.70 -4.16 28.48
C GLY A 289 -5.64 -3.47 27.64
N TYR A 290 -4.55 -4.19 27.36
CA TYR A 290 -3.52 -3.69 26.47
C TYR A 290 -4.04 -3.60 25.03
N ILE A 291 -4.12 -2.37 24.50
CA ILE A 291 -4.74 -2.07 23.20
C ILE A 291 -4.19 -2.95 22.05
N PHE A 292 -2.90 -3.31 22.06
CA PHE A 292 -2.29 -4.11 21.00
C PHE A 292 -2.42 -5.63 21.18
N ASP A 293 -2.89 -6.11 22.33
CA ASP A 293 -3.21 -7.53 22.57
C ASP A 293 -4.71 -7.75 22.57
N MET A 294 -5.22 -8.43 21.53
CA MET A 294 -6.65 -8.71 21.38
C MET A 294 -7.19 -9.74 22.37
N ASN A 295 -6.30 -10.51 23.00
CA ASN A 295 -6.69 -11.50 23.99
C ASN A 295 -6.77 -10.89 25.40
N ASP A 296 -6.18 -9.71 25.60
CA ASP A 296 -6.24 -8.99 26.86
C ASP A 296 -7.53 -8.15 26.93
N ARG A 297 -8.46 -8.59 27.78
CA ARG A 297 -9.73 -7.90 28.04
C ARG A 297 -9.69 -7.02 29.29
N GLY A 298 -8.50 -6.85 29.87
CA GLY A 298 -8.34 -6.12 31.12
C GLY A 298 -8.92 -6.87 32.32
N ARG A 299 -9.30 -6.11 33.35
CA ARG A 299 -9.78 -6.57 34.65
C ARG A 299 -11.13 -5.95 34.96
N LEU A 300 -11.95 -6.73 35.67
CA LEU A 300 -13.25 -6.26 36.12
C LEU A 300 -13.09 -5.25 37.26
N HIS A 301 -13.37 -3.98 37.00
CA HIS A 301 -13.36 -2.93 38.02
C HIS A 301 -14.72 -2.83 38.69
N LEU A 302 -14.82 -3.27 39.94
CA LEU A 302 -16.07 -3.19 40.69
C LEU A 302 -16.36 -1.74 41.12
N MET A 303 -17.64 -1.40 41.09
CA MET A 303 -18.19 -0.17 41.66
C MET A 303 -18.98 -0.53 42.92
N PRO A 304 -18.70 0.10 44.08
CA PRO A 304 -19.40 -0.22 45.31
C PRO A 304 -20.89 0.11 45.16
N LEU A 305 -21.73 -0.92 45.29
CA LEU A 305 -23.19 -0.80 45.27
C LEU A 305 -23.73 -1.19 46.65
N TYR A 306 -24.29 -0.22 47.37
CA TYR A 306 -24.85 -0.45 48.70
C TYR A 306 -26.33 -0.80 48.59
N LEU A 307 -26.64 -2.09 48.46
CA LEU A 307 -28.00 -2.61 48.34
C LEU A 307 -28.82 -2.51 49.63
N ASN A 308 -28.18 -2.46 50.80
CA ASN A 308 -28.86 -2.33 52.10
C ASN A 308 -29.44 -0.90 52.34
N ARG A 309 -29.08 0.08 51.51
CA ARG A 309 -29.65 1.44 51.66
C ARG A 309 -31.06 1.49 51.10
N GLN A 310 -32.02 1.96 51.90
CA GLN A 310 -33.41 2.16 51.48
C GLN A 310 -33.54 2.98 50.19
N ILE A 311 -32.71 4.02 50.03
CA ILE A 311 -32.69 4.88 48.84
C ILE A 311 -32.37 4.06 47.57
N THR A 312 -31.43 3.11 47.66
CA THR A 312 -31.04 2.25 46.53
C THR A 312 -32.17 1.29 46.18
N LEU A 313 -32.82 0.69 47.18
CA LEU A 313 -33.96 -0.22 46.98
C LEU A 313 -35.17 0.52 46.38
N GLU A 314 -35.44 1.74 46.83
CA GLU A 314 -36.50 2.59 46.30
C GLU A 314 -36.22 2.98 44.83
N PHE A 315 -34.96 3.28 44.49
CA PHE A 315 -34.55 3.51 43.11
C PHE A 315 -34.86 2.29 42.22
N PHE A 316 -34.42 1.08 42.61
CA PHE A 316 -34.66 -0.12 41.80
C PHE A 316 -36.16 -0.44 41.67
N LYS A 317 -36.93 -0.27 42.76
CA LYS A 317 -38.39 -0.44 42.73
C LYS A 317 -39.05 0.50 41.72
N ASN A 318 -38.67 1.78 41.73
CA ASN A 318 -39.20 2.77 40.79
C ASN A 318 -38.73 2.50 39.35
N PHE A 319 -37.47 2.09 39.17
CA PHE A 319 -36.89 1.73 37.88
C PHE A 319 -37.63 0.55 37.23
N ILE A 320 -37.85 -0.54 37.98
CA ILE A 320 -38.57 -1.72 37.49
C ILE A 320 -40.03 -1.40 37.21
N LYS A 321 -40.69 -0.64 38.09
CA LYS A 321 -42.06 -0.17 37.84
C LYS A 321 -42.13 0.64 36.55
N HIS A 322 -41.15 1.52 36.30
CA HIS A 322 -41.09 2.30 35.06
C HIS A 322 -40.90 1.40 33.83
N LEU A 323 -39.99 0.43 33.88
CA LEU A 323 -39.82 -0.55 32.80
C LEU A 323 -41.11 -1.33 32.54
N GLY A 324 -41.80 -1.79 33.58
CA GLY A 324 -43.08 -2.50 33.49
C GLY A 324 -44.22 -1.67 32.91
N THR A 325 -44.19 -0.34 33.05
CA THR A 325 -45.16 0.56 32.39
C THR A 325 -44.90 0.72 30.89
N ARG A 326 -43.65 0.53 30.43
CA ARG A 326 -43.24 0.71 29.03
C ARG A 326 -43.27 -0.59 28.23
N LYS A 327 -44.43 -1.27 28.25
CA LYS A 327 -44.68 -2.49 27.45
C LYS A 327 -44.67 -2.22 25.93
N ASP A 328 -44.72 -0.95 25.53
CA ASP A 328 -44.55 -0.47 24.17
C ASP A 328 -43.11 -0.65 23.64
N LEU A 329 -42.13 -0.62 24.54
CA LEU A 329 -40.70 -0.68 24.20
C LEU A 329 -40.03 -1.97 24.70
N PHE A 330 -40.47 -2.51 25.83
CA PHE A 330 -39.85 -3.67 26.47
C PHE A 330 -40.87 -4.79 26.64
N LEU A 331 -40.60 -5.93 26.02
CA LEU A 331 -41.27 -7.18 26.32
C LEU A 331 -40.35 -7.99 27.24
N SER A 332 -40.70 -8.10 28.52
CA SER A 332 -40.02 -9.01 29.44
C SER A 332 -40.68 -10.38 29.36
N ASN A 333 -39.87 -11.43 29.21
CA ASN A 333 -40.32 -12.82 29.40
C ASN A 333 -40.43 -13.19 30.90
N TYR A 334 -40.01 -12.29 31.79
CA TYR A 334 -39.97 -12.46 33.24
C TYR A 334 -40.94 -11.51 33.93
N ASP A 335 -41.54 -11.95 35.03
CA ASP A 335 -42.28 -11.06 35.94
C ASP A 335 -41.29 -10.29 36.80
N LEU A 336 -40.84 -9.15 36.28
CA LEU A 336 -39.84 -8.28 36.93
C LEU A 336 -40.29 -7.83 38.32
N GLU A 337 -41.59 -7.78 38.61
CA GLU A 337 -42.11 -7.37 39.91
C GLU A 337 -42.04 -8.51 40.93
N GLU A 338 -42.27 -9.76 40.50
CA GLU A 338 -42.11 -10.96 41.32
C GLU A 338 -40.62 -11.23 41.62
N ASP A 339 -39.77 -11.19 40.59
CA ASP A 339 -38.33 -11.38 40.73
C ASP A 339 -37.70 -10.32 41.65
N PHE A 340 -38.20 -9.08 41.58
CA PHE A 340 -37.73 -8.01 42.48
C PHE A 340 -38.22 -8.18 43.91
N LYS A 341 -39.42 -8.72 44.13
CA LYS A 341 -39.88 -9.03 45.50
C LYS A 341 -38.97 -10.08 46.15
N LEU A 342 -38.63 -11.14 45.41
CA LEU A 342 -37.69 -12.16 45.87
C LEU A 342 -36.29 -11.57 46.13
N PHE A 343 -35.80 -10.70 45.25
CA PHE A 343 -34.54 -9.97 45.47
C PHE A 343 -34.61 -9.05 46.69
N TYR A 344 -35.71 -8.32 46.88
CA TYR A 344 -35.91 -7.42 48.01
C TYR A 344 -35.93 -8.18 49.33
N GLU A 345 -36.64 -9.32 49.41
CA GLU A 345 -36.63 -10.20 50.58
C GLU A 345 -35.20 -10.69 50.90
N LEU A 346 -34.47 -11.16 49.90
CA LEU A 346 -33.07 -11.59 50.06
C LEU A 346 -32.11 -10.47 50.47
N ALA A 347 -32.34 -9.24 50.00
CA ALA A 347 -31.48 -8.09 50.29
C ALA A 347 -31.77 -7.42 51.64
N THR A 348 -32.98 -7.62 52.19
CA THR A 348 -33.41 -7.06 53.49
C THR A 348 -33.11 -8.01 54.64
N ASP A 349 -33.03 -9.32 54.38
CA ASP A 349 -32.55 -10.31 55.34
C ASP A 349 -31.01 -10.29 55.42
N ASP A 350 -30.46 -9.51 56.36
CA ASP A 350 -29.02 -9.38 56.63
C ASP A 350 -28.30 -10.76 56.81
N ILE A 351 -29.03 -11.80 57.23
CA ILE A 351 -28.51 -13.16 57.46
C ILE A 351 -28.25 -13.92 56.14
N LEU A 352 -29.04 -13.68 55.08
CA LEU A 352 -28.91 -14.38 53.79
C LEU A 352 -27.86 -13.73 52.88
N VAL A 353 -27.75 -12.40 52.89
CA VAL A 353 -26.70 -11.67 52.16
C VAL A 353 -25.30 -12.05 52.67
N ALA A 354 -25.14 -12.17 53.99
CA ALA A 354 -23.88 -12.61 54.59
C ALA A 354 -23.50 -14.06 54.23
N LYS A 355 -24.50 -14.92 54.01
CA LYS A 355 -24.29 -16.33 53.65
C LYS A 355 -23.91 -16.50 52.17
N VAL A 356 -24.55 -15.75 51.27
CA VAL A 356 -24.24 -15.76 49.82
C VAL A 356 -22.87 -15.14 49.52
N ILE A 357 -22.41 -14.18 50.31
CA ILE A 357 -21.07 -13.59 50.19
C ILE A 357 -19.98 -14.53 50.74
N ASN A 358 -20.28 -15.35 51.75
CA ASN A 358 -19.33 -16.31 52.33
C ASN A 358 -19.24 -17.65 51.57
N ASP A 359 -20.24 -18.02 50.76
CA ASP A 359 -20.26 -19.25 49.94
C ASP A 359 -19.65 -19.05 48.52
N ARG A 360 -18.79 -18.05 48.32
CA ARG A 360 -17.99 -17.89 47.08
C ARG A 360 -16.49 -17.94 47.31
#